data_AF-A0A661XWB6-F1
#
_entry.id   AF-A0A661XWB6-F1
#
_cell.length_a   1.000
_cell.length_b   1.000
_cell.length_c   1.000
_cell.angle_alpha   90.00
_cell.angle_beta   90.00
_cell.angle_gamma   90.00
#
_symmetry.space_group_name_H-M   'P 1'
#
loop_
_entity.id
_entity.type
_entity.pdbx_description
1 polymer ?
#
loop_
_entity_poly.entity_id
_entity_poly.type
_entity_poly.pdbx_seq_one_letter_code
_entity_poly.pdbx_strand_id
1 'polypeptide(L)'
;MKNIQVVLLVVLLGIVTSCSQKDEKSIVASTDATRDSTFLRVDEKYIPAPMGASEELRKSIISMLPPSYEESQVFPKSNEEWKVLRHSRDSATSIVVNNLAEAMSVKIEKEEINGVIVRYITPIEIAPDYSNSIFVHTHGGAYVFNGGAAGAFEAVLISANLKIPIISIDYRMPP
;
A
#
# COMPACT_ATOMS: atom_id res chain seq x y z
N MET A 1 -17.08 42.26 -16.83
CA MET A 1 -16.37 43.17 -17.76
C MET A 1 -15.08 43.58 -17.04
N LYS A 2 -13.99 42.82 -17.15
CA LYS A 2 -12.87 42.92 -18.10
C LYS A 2 -12.16 44.29 -18.10
N ASN A 3 -10.83 44.22 -17.86
CA ASN A 3 -9.71 45.09 -18.30
C ASN A 3 -8.91 45.65 -17.09
N ILE A 4 -7.86 44.98 -16.58
CA ILE A 4 -6.50 44.81 -17.14
C ILE A 4 -5.86 46.17 -17.50
N GLN A 5 -4.93 46.63 -16.66
CA GLN A 5 -3.84 47.51 -17.08
C GLN A 5 -2.51 46.84 -16.76
N VAL A 6 -1.80 46.52 -17.84
CA VAL A 6 -0.38 46.17 -17.88
C VAL A 6 0.40 47.47 -17.92
N VAL A 7 1.37 47.66 -17.02
CA VAL A 7 2.43 48.66 -17.21
C VAL A 7 3.76 47.95 -17.00
N LEU A 8 4.40 47.66 -18.13
CA LEU A 8 5.77 47.23 -18.28
C LEU A 8 6.64 48.48 -18.35
N LEU A 9 7.60 48.64 -17.43
CA LEU A 9 8.66 49.64 -17.56
C LEU A 9 10.01 48.96 -17.31
N VAL A 10 10.77 48.81 -18.40
CA VAL A 10 12.15 48.31 -18.46
C VAL A 10 13.07 49.52 -18.63
N VAL A 11 14.05 49.69 -17.73
CA VAL A 11 15.30 50.47 -17.96
C VAL A 11 16.39 49.85 -17.07
N LEU A 12 17.33 49.08 -17.67
CA LEU A 12 18.78 49.32 -17.82
C LEU A 12 19.53 49.81 -16.57
N LEU A 13 20.79 49.47 -16.27
CA LEU A 13 21.79 48.49 -16.68
C LEU A 13 22.98 48.78 -15.74
N GLY A 14 23.59 47.78 -15.11
CA GLY A 14 24.79 47.95 -14.28
C GLY A 14 25.74 46.78 -14.51
N ILE A 15 26.77 47.02 -15.30
CA ILE A 15 27.74 46.06 -15.82
C ILE A 15 28.75 45.68 -14.74
N VAL A 16 29.01 44.38 -14.59
CA VAL A 16 30.35 43.87 -14.27
C VAL A 16 30.55 42.55 -15.02
N THR A 17 31.34 42.61 -16.09
CA THR A 17 32.00 41.47 -16.70
C THR A 17 33.29 41.17 -15.93
N SER A 18 33.59 39.89 -15.66
CA SER A 18 34.76 39.20 -16.26
C SER A 18 35.10 37.88 -15.57
N CYS A 19 35.46 36.89 -16.40
CA CYS A 19 36.18 35.63 -16.17
C CYS A 19 35.50 34.56 -15.29
N SER A 20 35.02 33.43 -15.83
CA SER A 20 35.77 32.31 -16.42
C SER A 20 36.84 31.72 -15.50
N GLN A 21 36.47 30.69 -14.73
CA GLN A 21 37.35 29.55 -14.52
C GLN A 21 36.57 28.26 -14.25
N LYS A 22 36.88 27.28 -15.10
CA LYS A 22 36.46 25.89 -15.02
C LYS A 22 37.11 25.21 -13.81
N ASP A 23 36.38 24.21 -13.32
CA ASP A 23 36.89 23.00 -12.67
C ASP A 23 37.89 23.16 -11.52
N GLU A 24 37.38 23.05 -10.29
CA GLU A 24 38.04 22.17 -9.33
C GLU A 24 37.03 21.51 -8.39
N LYS A 25 36.86 20.20 -8.59
CA LYS A 25 36.23 19.27 -7.68
C LYS A 25 37.04 19.28 -6.38
N SER A 26 36.66 20.09 -5.39
CA SER A 26 37.14 19.85 -4.03
C SER A 26 36.30 18.71 -3.45
N ILE A 27 36.85 17.50 -3.54
CA ILE A 27 36.48 16.42 -2.65
C ILE A 27 36.96 16.88 -1.28
N VAL A 28 36.10 17.58 -0.54
CA VAL A 28 36.28 17.74 0.89
C VAL A 28 36.05 16.35 1.46
N ALA A 29 37.14 15.62 1.66
CA ALA A 29 37.14 14.41 2.45
C ALA A 29 36.55 14.76 3.81
N SER A 30 35.37 14.23 4.10
CA SER A 30 34.77 14.26 5.43
C SER A 30 35.70 13.49 6.38
N THR A 31 36.60 14.22 7.03
CA THR A 31 37.37 13.74 8.18
C THR A 31 36.71 14.26 9.44
N ASP A 32 35.58 13.67 9.82
CA ASP A 32 35.35 13.28 11.21
C ASP A 32 34.04 12.49 11.33
N ALA A 33 34.19 11.17 11.43
CA ALA A 33 33.20 10.32 12.06
C ALA A 33 33.95 9.11 12.59
N THR A 34 34.13 9.05 13.91
CA THR A 34 34.42 7.81 14.63
C THR A 34 33.50 6.72 14.07
N ARG A 35 34.05 5.81 13.27
CA ARG A 35 33.34 4.64 12.79
C ARG A 35 32.99 3.80 14.00
N ASP A 36 31.72 3.81 14.37
CA ASP A 36 31.19 2.75 15.23
C ASP A 36 31.29 1.44 14.43
N SER A 37 32.25 0.59 14.80
CA SER A 37 32.56 -0.67 14.11
C SER A 37 31.44 -1.71 14.21
N THR A 38 30.36 -1.43 14.93
CA THR A 38 29.23 -2.34 15.11
C THR A 38 28.19 -2.26 14.00
N PHE A 39 28.18 -1.21 13.16
CA PHE A 39 27.19 -1.04 12.10
C PHE A 39 27.79 -0.65 10.74
N LEU A 40 27.18 -1.19 9.68
CA LEU A 40 27.45 -0.77 8.30
C LEU A 40 26.48 0.35 7.91
N ARG A 41 27.02 1.55 7.66
CA ARG A 41 26.26 2.63 7.04
C ARG A 41 26.05 2.33 5.56
N VAL A 42 24.79 2.38 5.11
CA VAL A 42 24.40 2.31 3.71
C VAL A 42 23.88 3.68 3.32
N ASP A 43 24.52 4.32 2.34
CA ASP A 43 24.09 5.62 1.84
C ASP A 43 22.83 5.51 0.95
N GLU A 44 22.22 6.66 0.65
CA GLU A 44 21.00 6.77 -0.16
C GLU A 44 21.13 6.06 -1.52
N LYS A 45 20.06 5.38 -1.94
CA LYS A 45 20.01 4.61 -3.19
C LYS A 45 18.80 5.01 -4.04
N TYR A 46 19.04 5.22 -5.33
CA TYR A 46 17.99 5.26 -6.34
C TYR A 46 17.63 3.84 -6.74
N ILE A 47 16.38 3.45 -6.53
CA ILE A 47 15.87 2.11 -6.85
C ILE A 47 15.10 2.21 -8.18
N PRO A 48 15.59 1.63 -9.28
CA PRO A 48 14.87 1.63 -10.55
C PRO A 48 13.65 0.71 -10.48
N ALA A 49 12.72 0.90 -11.42
CA ALA A 49 11.62 -0.02 -11.58
C ALA A 49 12.12 -1.47 -11.83
N PRO A 50 11.48 -2.49 -11.24
CA PRO A 50 11.98 -3.86 -11.29
C PRO A 50 11.88 -4.44 -12.71
N MET A 51 13.03 -4.70 -13.33
CA MET A 51 13.09 -5.26 -14.70
C MET A 51 12.49 -6.67 -14.82
N GLY A 52 12.48 -7.43 -13.73
CA GLY A 52 11.88 -8.78 -13.70
C GLY A 52 10.36 -8.79 -13.51
N ALA A 53 9.73 -7.63 -13.26
CA ALA A 53 8.29 -7.53 -13.09
C ALA A 53 7.57 -7.43 -14.44
N SER A 54 6.28 -7.79 -14.47
CA SER A 54 5.43 -7.51 -15.62
C SER A 54 5.28 -6.00 -15.85
N GLU A 55 4.81 -5.61 -17.05
CA GLU A 55 4.53 -4.20 -17.36
C GLU A 55 3.51 -3.60 -16.40
N GLU A 56 2.45 -4.34 -16.08
CA GLU A 56 1.37 -3.93 -15.18
C GLU A 56 1.90 -3.71 -13.77
N LEU A 57 2.69 -4.65 -13.24
CA LEU A 57 3.27 -4.54 -11.91
C LEU A 57 4.28 -3.39 -11.85
N ARG A 58 5.11 -3.22 -12.88
CA ARG A 58 6.04 -2.08 -12.96
C ARG A 58 5.30 -0.75 -12.95
N LYS A 59 4.25 -0.60 -13.75
CA LYS A 59 3.40 0.61 -13.77
C LYS A 59 2.78 0.87 -12.41
N SER A 60 2.28 -0.16 -11.74
CA SER A 60 1.72 -0.05 -10.40
C SER A 60 2.76 0.46 -9.40
N ILE A 61 3.96 -0.12 -9.37
CA ILE A 61 5.03 0.27 -8.46
C ILE A 61 5.47 1.73 -8.67
N ILE A 62 5.70 2.15 -9.91
CA ILE A 62 6.15 3.53 -10.19
C ILE A 62 5.07 4.60 -9.97
N SER A 63 3.80 4.19 -9.92
CA SER A 63 2.67 5.11 -9.67
C SER A 63 2.47 5.42 -8.18
N MET A 64 3.09 4.64 -7.29
CA MET A 64 3.00 4.85 -5.85
C MET A 64 4.01 5.91 -5.41
N LEU A 65 3.61 6.74 -4.44
CA LEU A 65 4.57 7.59 -3.73
C LEU A 65 5.57 6.69 -2.99
N PRO A 66 6.87 7.05 -2.97
CA PRO A 66 7.84 6.31 -2.18
C PRO A 66 7.43 6.36 -0.70
N PRO A 67 7.61 5.26 0.06
CA PRO A 67 7.26 5.24 1.47
C PRO A 67 8.03 6.32 2.23
N SER A 68 7.33 7.16 2.99
CA SER A 68 7.96 8.15 3.87
C SER A 68 8.37 7.50 5.20
N TYR A 69 9.60 7.74 5.61
CA TYR A 69 10.07 7.34 6.93
C TYR A 69 9.28 8.06 8.01
N GLU A 70 9.03 9.35 7.86
CA GLU A 70 8.30 10.19 8.82
C GLU A 70 6.87 9.66 9.04
N GLU A 71 6.16 9.32 7.96
CA GLU A 71 4.82 8.71 8.03
C GLU A 71 4.86 7.34 8.73
N SER A 72 5.92 6.57 8.53
CA SER A 72 6.11 5.27 9.18
C SER A 72 6.29 5.36 10.70
N GLN A 73 6.57 6.55 11.26
CA GLN A 73 6.72 6.76 12.70
C GLN A 73 5.41 7.11 13.41
N VAL A 74 4.31 7.28 12.66
CA VAL A 74 3.00 7.62 13.21
C VAL A 74 2.26 6.35 13.59
N PHE A 75 2.22 6.05 14.89
CA PHE A 75 1.51 4.90 15.45
C PHE A 75 0.43 5.32 16.44
N PRO A 76 -0.73 4.63 16.45
CA PRO A 76 -1.73 4.82 17.49
C PRO A 76 -1.16 4.55 18.89
N LYS A 77 -1.40 5.47 19.82
CA LYS A 77 -0.88 5.43 21.20
C LYS A 77 -1.91 4.94 22.21
N SER A 78 -3.14 4.75 21.78
CA SER A 78 -4.26 4.32 22.62
C SER A 78 -5.17 3.32 21.90
N ASN A 79 -5.95 2.56 22.65
CA ASN A 79 -6.93 1.62 22.08
C ASN A 79 -7.96 2.34 21.21
N GLU A 80 -8.37 3.56 21.58
CA GLU A 80 -9.34 4.32 20.79
C GLU A 80 -8.74 4.78 19.45
N GLU A 81 -7.49 5.22 19.43
CA GLU A 81 -6.79 5.53 18.17
C GLU A 81 -6.62 4.28 17.29
N TRP A 82 -6.34 3.11 17.89
CA TRP A 82 -6.28 1.84 17.15
C TRP A 82 -7.62 1.48 16.52
N LYS A 83 -8.73 1.60 17.28
CA LYS A 83 -10.07 1.33 16.76
C LYS A 83 -10.43 2.27 15.61
N VAL A 84 -10.10 3.56 15.71
CA VAL A 84 -10.34 4.54 14.64
C VAL A 84 -9.56 4.18 13.37
N LEU A 85 -8.26 3.89 13.50
CA LEU A 85 -7.42 3.51 12.36
C LEU A 85 -7.92 2.23 11.70
N ARG A 86 -8.23 1.21 12.50
CA ARG A 86 -8.80 -0.06 12.01
C ARG A 86 -10.11 0.15 11.30
N HIS A 87 -11.04 0.86 11.91
CA HIS A 87 -12.35 1.11 11.31
C HIS A 87 -12.22 1.82 9.96
N SER A 88 -11.34 2.81 9.85
CA SER A 88 -11.07 3.51 8.58
C SER A 88 -10.54 2.56 7.50
N ARG A 89 -9.51 1.76 7.81
CA ARG A 89 -8.89 0.82 6.84
C ARG A 89 -9.84 -0.31 6.45
N ASP A 90 -10.51 -0.91 7.42
CA ASP A 90 -11.39 -2.05 7.19
C ASP A 90 -12.65 -1.63 6.43
N SER A 91 -13.17 -0.42 6.69
CA SER A 91 -14.31 0.10 5.93
C SER A 91 -13.95 0.34 4.46
N ALA A 92 -12.79 0.95 4.20
CA ALA A 92 -12.30 1.15 2.84
C ALA A 92 -12.10 -0.19 2.11
N THR A 93 -11.48 -1.17 2.80
CA THR A 93 -11.23 -2.50 2.24
C THR A 93 -12.53 -3.26 1.99
N SER A 94 -13.52 -3.15 2.89
CA SER A 94 -14.83 -3.81 2.71
C SER A 94 -15.55 -3.36 1.44
N ILE A 95 -15.43 -2.07 1.07
CA ILE A 95 -15.96 -1.56 -0.20
C ILE A 95 -15.25 -2.23 -1.39
N VAL A 96 -13.92 -2.33 -1.34
CA VAL A 96 -13.12 -3.00 -2.38
C VAL A 96 -13.52 -4.46 -2.51
N VAL A 97 -13.72 -5.17 -1.39
CA VAL A 97 -14.15 -6.58 -1.39
C VAL A 97 -15.48 -6.76 -2.09
N ASN A 98 -16.48 -5.91 -1.79
CA ASN A 98 -17.79 -6.02 -2.42
C ASN A 98 -17.70 -5.82 -3.94
N ASN A 99 -16.97 -4.79 -4.39
CA ASN A 99 -16.77 -4.51 -5.81
C ASN A 99 -16.02 -5.66 -6.51
N LEU A 100 -15.02 -6.24 -5.82
CA LEU A 100 -14.25 -7.35 -6.35
C LEU A 100 -15.10 -8.62 -6.48
N ALA A 101 -15.91 -8.93 -5.46
CA ALA A 101 -16.80 -10.07 -5.46
C ALA A 101 -17.82 -9.98 -6.61
N GLU A 102 -18.40 -8.79 -6.84
CA GLU A 102 -19.27 -8.53 -7.98
C GLU A 102 -18.52 -8.70 -9.30
N ALA A 103 -17.37 -8.05 -9.47
CA ALA A 103 -16.57 -8.12 -10.69
C ALA A 103 -16.14 -9.55 -11.05
N MET A 104 -15.92 -10.40 -10.04
CA MET A 104 -15.49 -11.79 -10.21
C MET A 104 -16.64 -12.80 -10.12
N SER A 105 -17.89 -12.34 -9.98
CA SER A 105 -19.07 -13.21 -9.82
C SER A 105 -18.92 -14.23 -8.67
N VAL A 106 -18.38 -13.77 -7.54
CA VAL A 106 -18.21 -14.55 -6.30
C VAL A 106 -19.29 -14.14 -5.31
N LYS A 107 -19.98 -15.13 -4.74
CA LYS A 107 -20.97 -14.92 -3.68
C LYS A 107 -20.28 -14.92 -2.33
N ILE A 108 -20.62 -13.95 -1.47
CA ILE A 108 -20.16 -13.88 -0.08
C ILE A 108 -21.37 -13.95 0.85
N GLU A 109 -21.38 -14.91 1.79
CA GLU A 109 -22.44 -15.09 2.77
C GLU A 109 -21.86 -15.11 4.17
N LYS A 110 -22.40 -14.28 5.06
CA LYS A 110 -22.02 -14.26 6.47
C LYS A 110 -22.77 -15.35 7.23
N GLU A 111 -22.04 -16.12 8.02
CA GLU A 111 -22.60 -17.13 8.93
C GLU A 111 -21.86 -17.10 10.28
N GLU A 112 -22.34 -17.87 11.25
CA GLU A 112 -21.70 -18.11 12.52
C GLU A 112 -21.56 -19.62 12.77
N ILE A 113 -20.34 -20.06 13.08
CA ILE A 113 -20.05 -21.45 13.45
C ILE A 113 -19.51 -21.45 14.88
N ASN A 114 -20.26 -22.06 15.80
CA ASN A 114 -19.88 -22.19 17.21
C ASN A 114 -19.45 -20.85 17.87
N GLY A 115 -20.16 -19.75 17.58
CA GLY A 115 -19.84 -18.43 18.14
C GLY A 115 -18.77 -17.65 17.38
N VAL A 116 -18.23 -18.18 16.28
CA VAL A 116 -17.24 -17.51 15.43
C VAL A 116 -17.89 -17.08 14.12
N ILE A 117 -17.80 -15.79 13.80
CA ILE A 117 -18.28 -15.28 12.52
C ILE A 117 -17.38 -15.82 11.40
N VAL A 118 -18.01 -16.31 10.35
CA VAL A 118 -17.34 -16.77 9.14
C VAL A 118 -18.03 -16.18 7.91
N ARG A 119 -17.33 -16.23 6.78
CA ARG A 119 -17.89 -15.92 5.47
C ARG A 119 -17.69 -17.09 4.54
N TYR A 120 -18.79 -17.64 4.03
CA TYR A 120 -18.77 -18.55 2.89
C TYR A 120 -18.55 -17.75 1.62
N ILE A 121 -17.54 -18.14 0.86
CA ILE A 121 -17.13 -17.47 -0.36
C ILE A 121 -17.18 -18.52 -1.46
N THR A 122 -18.12 -18.36 -2.37
CA THR A 122 -18.49 -19.37 -3.36
C THR A 122 -18.36 -18.79 -4.75
N PRO A 123 -17.53 -19.39 -5.63
CA PRO A 123 -17.41 -18.94 -7.01
C PRO A 123 -18.63 -19.37 -7.82
N ILE A 124 -18.86 -18.74 -8.98
CA ILE A 124 -19.97 -19.11 -9.88
C ILE A 124 -19.91 -20.57 -10.36
N GLU A 125 -18.71 -21.13 -10.46
CA GLU A 125 -18.44 -22.50 -10.86
C GLU A 125 -17.38 -23.09 -9.93
N ILE A 126 -17.60 -24.32 -9.46
CA ILE A 126 -16.64 -25.07 -8.63
C ILE A 126 -15.91 -26.07 -9.54
N ALA A 127 -14.59 -26.09 -9.49
CA ALA A 127 -13.80 -27.05 -10.26
C ALA A 127 -14.08 -28.49 -9.79
N PRO A 128 -14.09 -29.49 -10.70
CA PRO A 128 -14.39 -30.89 -10.34
C PRO A 128 -13.54 -31.44 -9.20
N ASP A 129 -12.25 -31.10 -9.18
CA ASP A 129 -11.27 -31.51 -8.17
C ASP A 129 -11.62 -31.03 -6.75
N TYR A 130 -12.44 -29.96 -6.65
CA TYR A 130 -12.85 -29.36 -5.39
C TYR A 130 -14.34 -29.56 -5.07
N SER A 131 -15.05 -30.39 -5.84
CA SER A 131 -16.49 -30.65 -5.66
C SER A 131 -16.88 -31.16 -4.27
N ASN A 132 -15.95 -31.77 -3.54
CA ASN A 132 -16.12 -32.21 -2.15
C ASN A 132 -15.01 -31.69 -1.22
N SER A 133 -14.45 -30.53 -1.55
CA SER A 133 -13.40 -29.87 -0.76
C SER A 133 -13.83 -28.47 -0.36
N ILE A 134 -13.27 -27.97 0.74
CA ILE A 134 -13.43 -26.59 1.15
C ILE A 134 -12.08 -26.02 1.58
N PHE A 135 -11.79 -24.79 1.18
CA PHE A 135 -10.60 -24.09 1.64
C PHE A 135 -10.93 -23.34 2.92
N VAL A 136 -10.13 -23.51 3.97
CA VAL A 136 -10.27 -22.72 5.20
C VAL A 136 -9.26 -21.58 5.15
N HIS A 137 -9.76 -20.34 5.19
CA HIS A 137 -8.97 -19.13 5.05
C HIS A 137 -8.93 -18.34 6.36
N THR A 138 -7.73 -17.86 6.71
CA THR A 138 -7.48 -16.91 7.78
C THR A 138 -6.80 -15.69 7.18
N HIS A 139 -7.43 -14.52 7.31
CA HIS A 139 -6.96 -13.31 6.66
C HIS A 139 -5.62 -12.82 7.23
N GLY A 140 -4.85 -12.09 6.41
CA GLY A 140 -3.74 -11.27 6.88
C GLY A 140 -4.20 -9.99 7.56
N GLY A 141 -3.31 -9.01 7.70
CA GLY A 141 -3.66 -7.70 8.29
C GLY A 141 -2.94 -7.39 9.60
N ALA A 142 -1.69 -7.82 9.73
CA ALA A 142 -0.83 -7.49 10.87
C ALA A 142 -1.50 -7.73 12.24
N TYR A 143 -2.32 -8.80 12.34
CA TYR A 143 -3.08 -9.21 13.52
C TYR A 143 -4.20 -8.27 14.01
N VAL A 144 -4.32 -7.06 13.47
CA VAL A 144 -5.24 -6.03 13.97
C VAL A 144 -6.19 -5.47 12.90
N PHE A 145 -5.91 -5.73 11.61
CA PHE A 145 -6.68 -5.24 10.48
C PHE A 145 -7.44 -6.37 9.77
N ASN A 146 -8.30 -5.95 8.86
CA ASN A 146 -9.13 -6.78 8.00
C ASN A 146 -10.23 -7.53 8.76
N GLY A 147 -10.78 -6.92 9.80
CA GLY A 147 -11.94 -7.48 10.50
C GLY A 147 -13.20 -7.40 9.65
N GLY A 148 -14.14 -8.30 9.88
CA GLY A 148 -15.41 -8.25 9.17
C GLY A 148 -15.24 -8.55 7.68
N ALA A 149 -15.94 -7.79 6.83
CA ALA A 149 -15.98 -8.05 5.39
C ALA A 149 -14.62 -7.80 4.71
N ALA A 150 -13.80 -6.92 5.26
CA ALA A 150 -12.45 -6.63 4.75
C ALA A 150 -11.58 -7.89 4.67
N GLY A 151 -11.72 -8.82 5.64
CA GLY A 151 -10.98 -10.07 5.69
C GLY A 151 -11.24 -11.02 4.51
N ALA A 152 -12.27 -10.79 3.71
CA ALA A 152 -12.59 -11.65 2.56
C ALA A 152 -11.79 -11.33 1.29
N PHE A 153 -10.98 -10.26 1.26
CA PHE A 153 -10.28 -9.81 0.03
C PHE A 153 -9.45 -10.92 -0.64
N GLU A 154 -8.56 -11.57 0.10
CA GLU A 154 -7.71 -12.65 -0.41
C GLU A 154 -8.56 -13.87 -0.81
N ALA A 155 -9.56 -14.22 0.00
CA ALA A 155 -10.40 -15.37 -0.26
C ALA A 155 -11.28 -15.20 -1.51
N VAL A 156 -11.75 -13.99 -1.83
CA VAL A 156 -12.45 -13.73 -3.10
C VAL A 156 -11.54 -14.01 -4.30
N LEU A 157 -10.29 -13.51 -4.26
CA LEU A 157 -9.31 -13.77 -5.32
C LEU A 157 -9.01 -15.26 -5.47
N ILE A 158 -8.77 -15.96 -4.35
CA ILE A 158 -8.48 -17.40 -4.35
C ILE A 158 -9.68 -18.17 -4.90
N SER A 159 -10.89 -17.89 -4.40
CA SER A 159 -12.11 -18.59 -4.77
C SER A 159 -12.41 -18.44 -6.26
N ALA A 160 -12.33 -17.22 -6.79
CA ALA A 160 -12.58 -16.94 -8.20
C ALA A 160 -11.57 -17.60 -9.14
N ASN A 161 -10.26 -17.51 -8.82
CA ASN A 161 -9.22 -18.01 -9.71
C ASN A 161 -9.08 -19.53 -9.66
N LEU A 162 -9.25 -20.14 -8.49
CA LEU A 162 -9.11 -21.58 -8.31
C LEU A 162 -10.43 -22.34 -8.41
N LYS A 163 -11.57 -21.63 -8.48
CA LYS A 163 -12.91 -22.22 -8.49
C LYS A 163 -13.13 -23.16 -7.31
N ILE A 164 -12.70 -22.72 -6.12
CA ILE A 164 -12.81 -23.48 -4.86
C ILE A 164 -13.73 -22.75 -3.88
N PRO A 165 -14.68 -23.44 -3.22
CA PRO A 165 -15.44 -22.84 -2.13
C PRO A 165 -14.56 -22.61 -0.90
N ILE A 166 -14.79 -21.51 -0.18
CA ILE A 166 -13.95 -21.09 0.94
C ILE A 166 -14.81 -20.74 2.16
N ILE A 167 -14.35 -21.13 3.36
CA ILE A 167 -14.77 -20.53 4.63
C ILE A 167 -13.67 -19.59 5.10
N SER A 168 -13.94 -18.29 5.10
CA SER A 168 -13.04 -17.28 5.66
C SER A 168 -13.42 -16.98 7.11
N ILE A 169 -12.48 -17.18 8.03
CA ILE A 169 -12.70 -17.02 9.47
C ILE A 169 -12.44 -15.57 9.88
N ASP A 170 -13.44 -14.93 10.50
CA ASP A 170 -13.34 -13.59 11.08
C ASP A 170 -12.89 -13.73 12.54
N TYR A 171 -11.58 -13.96 12.72
CA TYR A 171 -11.02 -14.28 14.03
C TYR A 171 -10.91 -13.03 14.90
N ARG A 172 -10.90 -13.24 16.23
CA ARG A 172 -10.78 -12.15 17.20
C ARG A 172 -9.43 -11.45 17.06
N MET A 173 -9.44 -10.12 17.10
CA MET A 173 -8.24 -9.29 17.03
C MET A 173 -8.19 -8.27 18.19
N PRO A 174 -7.00 -7.89 18.64
CA PRO A 174 -6.81 -6.79 19.58
C PRO A 174 -6.71 -5.43 18.86
N PRO A 175 -6.75 -4.33 19.62
CA PRO A 175 -7.85 -3.91 20.50
C PRO A 175 -9.00 -3.29 19.70
#